data_AF-A0A6V7KJU1-F1
#
_entry.id   AF-A0A6V7KJU1-F1
#
_cell.length_a   1.000
_cell.length_b   1.000
_cell.length_c   1.000
_cell.angle_alpha   90.00
_cell.angle_beta   90.00
_cell.angle_gamma   90.00
#
_symmetry.space_group_name_H-M   'P 1'
#
loop_
_entity.id
_entity.type
_entity.pdbx_description
1 polymer ?
#
loop_
_entity_poly.entity_id
_entity_poly.type
_entity_poly.pdbx_seq_one_letter_code
_entity_poly.pdbx_strand_id
1 'polypeptide(L)'
;FSKQLVFNETYVWLVFSSNSSAISNLTHLPLSIDAEVTLGIRRNDEFSLYDIWNPSWRHNGRFHATPKGKWSLWTGLIIELREYKYNRRKFDMMTLNFSVA
;
A
#
# COMPACT_ATOMS: atom_id res chain seq x y z
N PHE A 1 -3.91 -5.67 22.00
CA PHE A 1 -3.58 -5.47 20.57
C PHE A 1 -3.14 -6.81 19.99
N SER A 2 -3.78 -7.26 18.90
CA SER A 2 -3.56 -8.61 18.35
C SER A 2 -2.12 -8.76 17.83
N LYS A 3 -1.42 -9.81 18.28
CA LYS A 3 -0.06 -10.17 17.84
C LYS A 3 0.00 -10.69 16.38
N GLN A 4 -1.09 -10.65 15.61
CA GLN A 4 -1.24 -11.34 14.31
C GLN A 4 -1.32 -10.43 13.08
N LEU A 5 -1.17 -9.11 13.21
CA LEU A 5 -1.14 -8.22 12.04
C LEU A 5 0.30 -8.03 11.57
N VAL A 6 0.70 -8.83 10.57
CA VAL A 6 2.04 -8.78 9.93
C VAL A 6 2.31 -7.38 9.33
N PHE A 7 1.28 -6.76 8.78
CA PHE A 7 1.34 -5.44 8.15
C PHE A 7 0.79 -4.35 9.08
N ASN A 8 1.42 -4.16 10.24
CA ASN A 8 1.12 -3.07 11.17
C ASN A 8 2.10 -1.90 11.00
N GLU A 9 1.89 -0.82 11.76
CA GLU A 9 2.74 0.38 11.73
C GLU A 9 4.17 0.22 12.28
N THR A 10 4.49 -0.89 12.93
CA THR A 10 5.82 -1.14 13.52
C THR A 10 6.87 -1.53 12.47
N TYR A 11 6.44 -1.98 11.28
CA TYR A 11 7.33 -2.49 10.25
C TYR A 11 7.08 -1.80 8.91
N VAL A 12 8.18 -1.54 8.18
CA VAL A 12 8.16 -1.02 6.81
C VAL A 12 8.54 -2.15 5.86
N TRP A 13 7.65 -2.45 4.92
CA TRP A 13 7.81 -3.55 3.97
C TRP A 13 8.11 -3.04 2.57
N LEU A 14 9.02 -3.73 1.89
CA LEU A 14 9.34 -3.52 0.48
C LEU A 14 9.14 -4.84 -0.28
N VAL A 15 8.22 -4.83 -1.23
CA VAL A 15 7.87 -5.99 -2.04
C VAL A 15 8.31 -5.72 -3.47
N PHE A 16 9.00 -6.67 -4.10
CA PHE A 16 9.45 -6.54 -5.48
C PHE A 16 8.69 -7.47 -6.42
N SER A 17 8.42 -6.99 -7.63
CA SER A 17 7.86 -7.79 -8.71
C SER A 17 8.42 -7.35 -10.05
N SER A 18 8.55 -8.28 -10.99
CA SER A 18 8.83 -7.99 -12.41
C SER A 18 7.56 -7.85 -13.25
N ASN A 19 6.38 -8.16 -12.70
CA ASN A 19 5.11 -8.13 -13.40
C ASN A 19 4.10 -7.21 -12.69
N SER A 20 3.39 -6.40 -13.47
CA SER A 20 2.32 -5.53 -12.97
C SER A 20 1.11 -6.30 -12.43
N SER A 21 0.92 -7.56 -12.84
CA SER A 21 -0.09 -8.45 -12.26
C SER A 21 0.12 -8.73 -10.77
N ALA A 22 1.30 -8.43 -10.20
CA ALA A 22 1.49 -8.56 -8.76
C ALA A 22 0.51 -7.70 -7.95
N ILE A 23 0.00 -6.60 -8.51
CA ILE A 23 -1.00 -5.78 -7.82
C ILE A 23 -2.25 -6.58 -7.47
N SER A 24 -2.77 -7.41 -8.39
CA SER A 24 -3.97 -8.22 -8.12
C SER A 24 -3.73 -9.26 -7.03
N ASN A 25 -2.52 -9.85 -6.99
CA ASN A 25 -2.17 -10.86 -5.99
C ASN A 25 -2.11 -10.30 -4.55
N LEU A 26 -1.89 -8.99 -4.40
CA LEU A 26 -1.77 -8.33 -3.10
C LEU A 26 -3.11 -7.83 -2.57
N THR A 27 -4.19 -7.89 -3.36
CA THR A 27 -5.51 -7.38 -2.98
C THR A 27 -6.12 -8.07 -1.76
N HIS A 28 -5.75 -9.34 -1.51
CA HIS A 28 -6.23 -10.15 -0.40
C HIS A 28 -5.45 -9.93 0.91
N LEU A 29 -4.35 -9.18 0.88
CA LEU A 29 -3.52 -8.97 2.06
C LEU A 29 -4.19 -7.99 3.05
N PRO A 30 -3.97 -8.16 4.36
CA PRO A 30 -4.53 -7.30 5.39
C PRO A 30 -3.73 -5.98 5.51
N LEU A 31 -3.71 -5.18 4.44
CA LEU A 31 -2.93 -3.94 4.34
C LEU A 31 -3.75 -2.75 4.83
N SER A 32 -4.04 -2.66 6.12
CA SER A 32 -4.84 -1.56 6.69
C SER A 32 -4.19 -0.17 6.48
N ILE A 33 -4.90 0.88 6.87
CA ILE A 33 -4.44 2.26 6.66
C ILE A 33 -3.17 2.62 7.45
N ASP A 34 -2.83 1.87 8.48
CA ASP A 34 -1.59 2.00 9.24
C ASP A 34 -0.40 1.30 8.56
N ALA A 35 -0.67 0.35 7.66
CA ALA A 35 0.36 -0.45 6.98
C ALA A 35 1.33 0.41 6.16
N GLU A 36 2.62 0.10 6.30
CA GLU A 36 3.73 0.69 5.54
C GLU A 36 4.27 -0.33 4.54
N VAL A 37 3.65 -0.41 3.36
CA VAL A 37 4.07 -1.37 2.32
C VAL A 37 4.30 -0.64 1.00
N THR A 38 5.51 -0.82 0.47
CA THR A 38 5.90 -0.30 -0.85
C THR A 38 6.06 -1.44 -1.83
N LEU A 39 5.34 -1.39 -2.95
CA LEU A 39 5.52 -2.31 -4.07
C LEU A 39 6.44 -1.67 -5.12
N GLY A 40 7.58 -2.29 -5.38
CA GLY A 40 8.47 -1.95 -6.49
C GLY A 40 8.23 -2.88 -7.69
N ILE A 41 7.75 -2.32 -8.80
CA ILE A 41 7.60 -3.04 -10.06
C ILE A 41 8.76 -2.68 -10.96
N ARG A 42 9.56 -3.68 -11.33
CA ARG A 42 10.67 -3.50 -12.26
C ARG A 42 10.14 -3.21 -13.67
N ARG A 43 10.66 -2.15 -14.28
CA ARG A 43 10.45 -1.76 -15.67
C ARG A 43 11.83 -1.45 -16.28
N ASN A 44 12.35 -2.39 -17.05
CA ASN A 44 13.72 -2.33 -17.58
C ASN A 44 14.75 -2.17 -16.44
N ASP A 45 15.43 -1.03 -16.40
CA ASP A 45 16.49 -0.68 -15.43
C ASP A 45 16.00 0.22 -14.30
N GLU A 46 14.69 0.45 -14.20
CA GLU A 46 14.05 1.24 -13.14
C GLU A 46 13.01 0.40 -12.38
N PHE A 47 12.77 0.75 -11.12
CA PHE A 47 11.63 0.29 -10.35
C PHE A 47 10.63 1.45 -10.20
N SER A 48 9.40 1.25 -10.65
CA SER A 48 8.27 2.10 -10.29
C SER A 48 7.76 1.70 -8.91
N LEU A 49 7.68 2.63 -7.98
CA LEU A 49 7.30 2.40 -6.60
C LEU A 49 5.85 2.81 -6.35
N TYR A 50 5.11 1.97 -5.63
CA TYR A 50 3.71 2.20 -5.28
C TYR A 50 3.52 2.06 -3.77
N ASP A 51 2.79 2.99 -3.17
CA ASP A 51 2.24 2.85 -1.83
C ASP A 51 0.97 2.01 -1.91
N ILE A 52 0.94 0.85 -1.23
CA ILE A 52 -0.20 -0.06 -1.28
C ILE A 52 -0.88 -0.20 0.08
N TRP A 53 -2.21 -0.14 0.07
CA TRP A 53 -3.05 -0.20 1.26
C TRP A 53 -4.52 -0.48 0.89
N ASN A 54 -5.32 -0.91 1.85
CA ASN A 54 -6.75 -1.17 1.78
C ASN A 54 -7.39 -0.79 3.13
N PRO A 55 -8.21 0.28 3.20
CA PRO A 55 -8.72 0.80 4.46
C PRO A 55 -9.70 -0.17 5.14
N SER A 56 -10.30 -1.10 4.40
CA SER A 56 -11.33 -1.98 4.92
C SER A 56 -11.31 -3.35 4.23
N TRP A 57 -10.16 -4.01 4.23
CA TRP A 57 -9.98 -5.28 3.51
C TRP A 57 -10.99 -6.38 3.91
N ARG A 58 -11.51 -6.34 5.15
CA ARG A 58 -12.55 -7.26 5.66
C ARG A 58 -13.97 -6.90 5.25
N HIS A 59 -14.21 -5.68 4.78
CA HIS A 59 -15.56 -5.18 4.46
C HIS A 59 -15.63 -4.64 3.05
N ASN A 60 -15.02 -5.35 2.09
CA ASN A 60 -15.01 -4.99 0.67
C ASN A 60 -14.44 -3.58 0.37
N GLY A 61 -13.52 -3.12 1.22
CA GLY A 61 -12.78 -1.88 1.00
C GLY A 61 -11.95 -1.95 -0.28
N ARG A 62 -11.73 -0.78 -0.89
CA ARG A 62 -10.96 -0.67 -2.13
C ARG A 62 -9.48 -0.87 -1.86
N PHE A 63 -8.83 -1.73 -2.62
CA PHE A 63 -7.38 -1.76 -2.67
C PHE A 63 -6.85 -0.53 -3.42
N HIS A 64 -5.85 0.13 -2.86
CA HIS A 64 -5.18 1.29 -3.44
C HIS A 64 -3.73 0.94 -3.74
N ALA A 65 -3.29 1.27 -4.95
CA ALA A 65 -1.88 1.32 -5.34
C ALA A 65 -1.59 2.72 -5.88
N THR A 66 -1.03 3.58 -5.04
CA THR A 66 -0.76 4.98 -5.38
C THR A 66 0.71 5.12 -5.80
N PRO A 67 1.03 5.78 -6.93
CA PRO A 67 2.41 6.09 -7.28
C PRO A 67 3.12 6.79 -6.12
N LYS A 68 4.27 6.23 -5.71
CA LYS A 68 5.09 6.73 -4.60
C LYS A 68 6.38 7.38 -5.09
N GLY A 69 6.86 6.93 -6.24
CA GLY A 69 8.07 7.42 -6.88
C GLY A 69 8.74 6.32 -7.68
N LYS A 70 10.07 6.39 -7.78
CA LYS A 70 10.86 5.48 -8.60
C LYS A 70 12.28 5.33 -8.09
N TRP A 71 12.94 4.25 -8.48
CA TRP A 71 14.35 4.00 -8.17
C TRP A 71 15.09 3.44 -9.37
N SER A 72 16.28 3.95 -9.67
CA SER A 72 17.22 3.35 -10.61
C SER A 72 18.65 3.49 -10.12
N LEU A 73 19.58 2.72 -10.71
CA LEU A 73 21.01 2.86 -10.43
C LEU A 73 21.56 4.24 -10.79
N TRP A 74 21.00 4.89 -11.82
CA TRP A 74 21.49 6.15 -12.36
C TRP A 74 20.96 7.38 -11.61
N THR A 75 19.68 7.33 -11.20
CA THR A 75 18.98 8.47 -10.58
C THR A 75 18.80 8.32 -9.08
N GLY A 76 19.10 7.13 -8.52
CA GLY A 76 18.84 6.83 -7.12
C GLY A 76 17.35 6.76 -6.80
N LEU A 77 17.01 6.96 -5.51
CA LEU A 77 15.63 6.97 -5.04
C LEU A 77 15.00 8.36 -5.22
N ILE A 78 13.92 8.41 -5.99
CA ILE A 78 13.09 9.62 -6.14
C ILE A 78 11.74 9.32 -5.48
N ILE A 79 11.40 10.08 -4.43
CA ILE A 79 10.10 10.03 -3.76
C ILE A 79 9.26 11.23 -4.19
N GLU A 80 8.15 10.95 -4.86
CA GLU A 80 7.20 11.96 -5.35
C GLU A 80 6.11 12.22 -4.31
N LEU A 81 5.81 11.22 -3.50
CA LEU A 81 4.74 11.24 -2.53
C LEU A 81 5.26 11.69 -1.15
N ARG A 82 5.09 12.99 -0.87
CA ARG A 82 5.70 13.70 0.29
C ARG A 82 4.75 13.98 1.45
N GLU A 83 3.45 13.86 1.21
CA GLU A 83 2.44 14.12 2.24
C GLU A 83 2.37 12.98 3.26
N TYR A 84 2.08 13.34 4.51
CA TYR A 84 1.82 12.38 5.58
C TYR A 84 0.70 11.41 5.18
N LYS A 85 0.89 10.11 5.43
CA LYS A 85 0.05 9.04 4.85
C LYS A 85 -1.45 9.24 5.11
N TYR A 86 -1.83 9.63 6.33
CA TYR A 86 -3.24 9.79 6.69
C TYR A 86 -3.91 11.01 6.05
N ASN A 87 -3.13 12.00 5.56
CA ASN A 87 -3.70 13.17 4.88
C ASN A 87 -4.14 12.84 3.44
N ARG A 88 -3.48 11.88 2.80
CA ARG A 88 -3.71 11.52 1.39
C ARG A 88 -4.46 10.20 1.18
N ARG A 89 -4.48 9.32 2.17
CA ARG A 89 -5.23 8.05 2.12
C ARG A 89 -6.71 8.34 2.37
N LYS A 90 -7.51 8.31 1.29
CA LYS A 90 -8.95 8.59 1.34
C LYS A 90 -9.73 7.36 1.79
N PHE A 91 -10.67 7.52 2.71
CA PHE A 91 -11.48 6.42 3.23
C PHE A 91 -12.66 6.04 2.32
N ASP A 92 -12.43 5.98 1.01
CA ASP A 92 -13.47 5.71 0.02
C ASP A 92 -14.03 4.28 0.21
N MET A 93 -15.36 4.14 0.13
CA MET A 93 -16.08 2.86 0.32
C MET A 93 -15.89 2.18 1.69
N MET A 94 -15.54 2.91 2.75
CA MET A 94 -15.71 2.39 4.11
C MET A 94 -17.19 2.36 4.47
N THR A 95 -17.74 1.15 4.64
CA THR A 95 -19.08 1.00 5.22
C THR A 95 -18.98 1.11 6.75
N LEU A 96 -19.60 2.13 7.32
CA LEU A 96 -19.81 2.22 8.77
C LEU A 96 -20.87 1.19 9.16
N ASN A 97 -20.44 0.06 9.71
CA ASN A 97 -21.36 -0.90 10.34
C ASN A 97 -21.52 -0.49 11.80
N PHE A 98 -22.57 0.27 12.11
CA PHE A 98 -22.94 0.56 13.49
C PHE A 98 -24.28 -0.09 13.81
N SER A 99 -24.34 -0.75 14.96
CA SER A 99 -25.58 -1.22 15.55
C SER A 99 -26.08 -0.09 16.45
N VAL A 100 -27.27 0.44 16.19
CA VAL A 100 -27.96 1.29 17.17
C VAL A 100 -28.76 0.34 18.05
N ALA A 101 -28.50 0.38 19.36
CA ALA A 101 -29.31 -0.31 20.36
C ALA A 101 -30.60 0.46 20.64
#